data_AF-A0A9D2TRS9-F1
#
_entry.id   AF-A0A9D2TRS9-F1
#
_cell.length_a   1.000
_cell.length_b   1.000
_cell.length_c   1.000
_cell.angle_alpha   90.00
_cell.angle_beta   90.00
_cell.angle_gamma   90.00
#
_symmetry.space_group_name_H-M   'P 1'
#
loop_
_entity.id
_entity.type
_entity.pdbx_description
1 polymer ?
#
loop_
_entity_poly.entity_id
_entity_poly.type
_entity_poly.pdbx_seq_one_letter_code
_entity_poly.pdbx_strand_id
1 'polypeptide(L)'
;MKKKMAIVLSAVLACSMSITAVAAPSPTIAQDTVQNVTVNTSISTITGTPQITGIVGASSAVLDGTIFRNTAGQVVDASGVRIVTVPADLAATQISAGEIAAAMNTDASTIYNFTGLSSLALTDNEGALNVLAQTYVSLQDEDGNVISHNGSISTTFEVQDILGSNTLDEGETIQAMYQRADGSWVVIPVVIRNGVIAISLPAFSAPVKVVFLLTKGTSYEDVQVTVRSPQT
;
A
#
# COMPACT_ATOMS: atom_id res chain seq x y z
N MET A 1 74.03 0.37 0.69
CA MET A 1 74.20 1.80 0.32
C MET A 1 72.86 2.51 0.48
N LYS A 2 72.84 3.60 1.26
CA LYS A 2 72.02 4.85 1.21
C LYS A 2 70.50 4.74 0.88
N LYS A 3 69.61 4.99 1.87
CA LYS A 3 68.93 6.27 2.24
C LYS A 3 67.58 6.45 1.50
N LYS A 4 66.41 6.36 2.19
CA LYS A 4 65.62 7.39 2.94
C LYS A 4 64.67 8.22 2.04
N MET A 5 63.59 8.72 2.67
CA MET A 5 62.53 9.70 2.26
C MET A 5 61.20 9.00 1.90
N ALA A 6 60.13 8.89 2.71
CA ALA A 6 59.58 9.63 3.86
C ALA A 6 59.11 11.07 3.58
N ILE A 7 57.77 11.25 3.66
CA ILE A 7 57.02 12.47 4.04
C ILE A 7 56.94 13.49 2.86
N VAL A 8 55.81 14.12 2.52
CA VAL A 8 55.05 15.10 3.30
C VAL A 8 53.64 15.27 2.71
N LEU A 9 52.66 14.85 3.51
CA LEU A 9 51.33 15.43 3.65
C LEU A 9 51.46 16.88 4.14
N SER A 10 50.86 17.87 3.45
CA SER A 10 50.25 19.13 3.98
C SER A 10 50.28 20.27 2.96
N ALA A 11 49.10 20.86 2.68
CA ALA A 11 48.79 22.30 2.87
C ALA A 11 47.42 22.62 2.20
N VAL A 12 46.29 22.85 2.91
CA VAL A 12 45.94 23.98 3.82
C VAL A 12 45.57 25.23 2.99
N LEU A 13 44.28 25.53 2.79
CA LEU A 13 43.40 26.52 3.49
C LEU A 13 42.89 27.50 2.40
N ALA A 14 41.74 28.18 2.42
CA ALA A 14 40.90 28.65 3.51
C ALA A 14 39.49 29.07 3.01
N CYS A 15 38.51 28.84 3.88
CA CYS A 15 37.38 29.70 4.27
C CYS A 15 36.57 30.47 3.21
N SER A 16 35.30 30.09 3.08
CA SER A 16 34.22 31.03 3.42
C SER A 16 33.10 30.31 4.19
N MET A 17 32.87 30.82 5.41
CA MET A 17 31.63 30.69 6.18
C MET A 17 30.50 31.33 5.33
N SER A 18 29.21 31.04 5.44
CA SER A 18 28.37 30.66 6.58
C SER A 18 26.98 30.46 6.00
N ILE A 19 26.25 29.44 6.43
CA ILE A 19 24.83 29.38 6.79
C ILE A 19 24.62 27.89 7.05
N THR A 20 24.71 27.50 8.32
CA THR A 20 24.09 26.26 8.78
C THR A 20 22.58 26.48 8.64
N ALA A 21 22.03 26.09 7.50
CA ALA A 21 20.64 25.70 7.46
C ALA A 21 20.55 24.45 8.34
N VAL A 22 20.21 24.64 9.61
CA VAL A 22 19.65 23.57 10.42
C VAL A 22 18.29 23.30 9.78
N ALA A 23 18.27 22.44 8.76
CA ALA A 23 17.05 21.73 8.45
C ALA A 23 16.65 21.05 9.76
N ALA A 24 15.45 21.38 10.25
CA ALA A 24 14.86 20.63 11.34
C ALA A 24 15.02 19.14 11.01
N PRO A 25 15.35 18.28 11.99
CA PRO A 25 15.28 16.85 11.76
C PRO A 25 13.85 16.58 11.29
N SER A 26 13.70 16.31 9.99
CA SER A 26 12.48 15.72 9.47
C SER A 26 12.22 14.51 10.36
N PRO A 27 11.00 14.32 10.89
CA PRO A 27 10.69 13.11 11.64
C PRO A 27 11.11 11.96 10.74
N THR A 28 12.18 11.29 11.14
CA THR A 28 12.69 10.13 10.44
C THR A 28 11.55 9.14 10.57
N ILE A 29 10.88 8.85 9.45
CA ILE A 29 10.08 7.64 9.36
C ILE A 29 11.06 6.55 9.81
N ALA A 30 10.76 5.89 10.92
CA ALA A 30 11.54 4.77 11.39
C ALA A 30 11.46 3.72 10.27
N GLN A 31 12.45 3.75 9.38
CA GLN A 31 12.72 2.69 8.42
C GLN A 31 13.39 1.61 9.25
N ASP A 32 12.57 0.78 9.89
CA ASP A 32 13.03 -0.57 10.20
C ASP A 32 13.39 -1.19 8.85
N THR A 33 14.69 -1.36 8.59
CA THR A 33 15.16 -2.07 7.41
C THR A 33 14.48 -3.44 7.45
N VAL A 34 13.69 -3.78 6.42
CA VAL A 34 13.00 -5.07 6.35
C VAL A 34 14.04 -6.18 6.45
N GLN A 35 14.15 -6.80 7.63
CA GLN A 35 15.16 -7.84 7.86
C GLN A 35 14.74 -9.17 7.24
N ASN A 36 13.45 -9.32 6.91
CA ASN A 36 12.92 -10.54 6.31
C ASN A 36 11.60 -10.27 5.55
N VAL A 37 11.40 -10.97 4.44
CA VAL A 37 10.12 -10.99 3.71
C VAL A 37 9.46 -12.33 3.96
N THR A 38 8.30 -12.31 4.61
CA THR A 38 7.51 -13.50 4.90
C THR A 38 6.22 -13.44 4.10
N VAL A 39 5.93 -14.51 3.35
CA VAL A 39 4.65 -14.65 2.65
C VAL A 39 3.85 -15.68 3.41
N ASN A 40 2.96 -15.19 4.27
CA ASN A 40 2.14 -16.02 5.15
C ASN A 40 0.74 -16.15 4.55
N THR A 41 0.65 -16.71 3.35
CA THR A 41 -0.64 -17.07 2.77
C THR A 41 -1.07 -18.38 3.42
N SER A 42 -1.89 -18.34 4.47
CA SER A 42 -2.53 -19.58 4.99
C SER A 42 -3.48 -20.22 3.98
N ILE A 43 -3.63 -19.59 2.82
CA ILE A 43 -4.55 -19.92 1.76
C ILE A 43 -3.81 -20.78 0.73
N SER A 44 -3.57 -22.05 1.07
CA SER A 44 -2.90 -23.00 0.18
C SER A 44 -3.65 -23.28 -1.13
N THR A 45 -4.85 -22.72 -1.35
CA THR A 45 -5.68 -22.98 -2.55
C THR A 45 -6.70 -21.86 -2.82
N ILE A 46 -6.28 -20.60 -3.05
CA ILE A 46 -7.18 -19.74 -3.85
C ILE A 46 -6.98 -20.04 -5.33
N THR A 47 -7.70 -21.06 -5.79
CA THR A 47 -7.98 -21.24 -7.22
C THR A 47 -8.89 -20.11 -7.68
N GLY A 48 -8.29 -18.98 -8.07
CA GLY A 48 -8.70 -18.00 -9.10
C GLY A 48 -10.19 -17.77 -9.40
N THR A 49 -11.09 -18.00 -8.45
CA THR A 49 -12.53 -17.93 -8.70
C THR A 49 -12.95 -16.49 -8.54
N PRO A 50 -13.37 -15.82 -9.62
CA PRO A 50 -13.75 -14.41 -9.56
C PRO A 50 -14.93 -14.25 -8.61
N GLN A 51 -14.76 -13.39 -7.61
CA GLN A 51 -15.87 -12.87 -6.83
C GLN A 51 -16.40 -11.65 -7.56
N ILE A 52 -17.71 -11.64 -7.84
CA ILE A 52 -18.36 -10.63 -8.64
C ILE A 52 -19.39 -9.92 -7.78
N THR A 53 -19.26 -8.60 -7.65
CA THR A 53 -20.20 -7.76 -6.91
C THR A 53 -20.65 -6.59 -7.77
N GLY A 54 -21.86 -6.08 -7.52
CA GLY A 54 -22.33 -4.85 -8.16
C GLY A 54 -21.47 -3.66 -7.71
N ILE A 55 -21.25 -2.69 -8.59
CA ILE A 55 -20.42 -1.52 -8.25
C ILE A 55 -21.07 -0.56 -7.25
N VAL A 56 -22.39 -0.62 -7.12
CA VAL A 56 -23.16 0.07 -6.07
C VAL A 56 -23.94 -0.98 -5.29
N GLY A 57 -23.71 -1.07 -3.97
CA GLY A 57 -24.38 -2.04 -3.13
C GLY A 57 -23.99 -1.95 -1.66
N ALA A 58 -24.32 -2.98 -0.86
CA ALA A 58 -23.96 -3.03 0.56
C ALA A 58 -22.44 -3.16 0.80
N SER A 59 -21.71 -3.66 -0.20
CA SER A 59 -20.29 -4.03 -0.14
C SER A 59 -19.41 -3.16 -1.03
N SER A 60 -19.98 -2.13 -1.65
CA SER A 60 -19.28 -1.28 -2.60
C SER A 60 -19.88 0.12 -2.66
N ALA A 61 -19.04 1.10 -2.94
CA ALA A 61 -19.46 2.48 -3.10
C ALA A 61 -18.69 3.14 -4.24
N VAL A 62 -19.31 4.15 -4.85
CA VAL A 62 -18.71 4.94 -5.92
C VAL A 62 -18.80 6.39 -5.52
N LEU A 63 -17.71 7.13 -5.72
CA LEU A 63 -17.71 8.57 -5.50
C LEU A 63 -18.64 9.26 -6.52
N ASP A 64 -19.44 10.22 -6.04
CA ASP A 64 -20.32 11.02 -6.90
C ASP A 64 -19.54 11.66 -8.06
N GLY A 65 -20.13 11.63 -9.27
CA GLY A 65 -19.50 12.15 -10.48
C GLY A 65 -18.54 11.17 -11.19
N THR A 66 -18.40 9.93 -10.69
CA THR A 66 -17.65 8.89 -11.40
C THR A 66 -18.34 8.51 -12.72
N ILE A 67 -17.57 8.47 -13.80
CA ILE A 67 -17.99 8.06 -15.13
C ILE A 67 -17.27 6.77 -15.49
N PHE A 68 -18.03 5.76 -15.92
CA PHE A 68 -17.51 4.48 -16.39
C PHE A 68 -17.39 4.46 -17.90
N ARG A 69 -16.30 3.90 -18.42
CA ARG A 69 -16.06 3.81 -19.86
C ARG A 69 -15.54 2.44 -20.26
N ASN A 70 -16.09 1.90 -21.34
CA ASN A 70 -15.55 0.69 -21.98
C ASN A 70 -14.25 0.99 -22.76
N THR A 71 -13.63 -0.05 -23.31
CA THR A 71 -12.39 0.07 -24.11
C THR A 71 -12.55 0.98 -25.35
N ALA A 72 -13.76 1.10 -25.90
CA ALA A 72 -14.07 2.02 -27.00
C ALA A 72 -14.26 3.47 -26.54
N GLY A 73 -14.14 3.75 -25.24
CA GLY A 73 -14.31 5.08 -24.64
C GLY A 73 -15.76 5.51 -24.44
N GLN A 74 -16.73 4.61 -24.70
CA GLN A 74 -18.16 4.86 -24.56
C GLN A 74 -18.57 4.80 -23.09
N VAL A 75 -19.48 5.68 -22.69
CA VAL A 75 -19.99 5.71 -21.31
C VAL A 75 -20.87 4.49 -21.06
N VAL A 76 -20.62 3.82 -19.93
CA VAL A 76 -21.39 2.66 -19.46
C VAL A 76 -22.18 3.06 -18.22
N ASP A 77 -23.43 2.62 -18.13
CA ASP A 77 -24.25 2.85 -16.94
C ASP A 77 -23.70 2.05 -15.75
N ALA A 78 -23.70 2.65 -14.56
CA ALA A 78 -23.18 2.01 -13.35
C ALA A 78 -23.87 0.67 -13.04
N SER A 79 -25.16 0.50 -13.37
CA SER A 79 -25.87 -0.76 -13.15
C SER A 79 -25.32 -1.92 -13.98
N GLY A 80 -24.66 -1.62 -15.10
CA GLY A 80 -24.01 -2.60 -15.96
C GLY A 80 -22.56 -2.90 -15.58
N VAL A 81 -22.02 -2.24 -14.55
CA VAL A 81 -20.63 -2.40 -14.11
C VAL A 81 -20.56 -3.26 -12.85
N ARG A 82 -19.60 -4.17 -12.84
CA ARG A 82 -19.33 -5.10 -11.74
C ARG A 82 -17.90 -4.93 -11.26
N ILE A 83 -17.69 -5.05 -9.96
CA ILE A 83 -16.38 -5.22 -9.36
C ILE A 83 -16.07 -6.71 -9.41
N VAL A 84 -14.96 -7.06 -10.05
CA VAL A 84 -14.46 -8.43 -10.15
C VAL A 84 -13.15 -8.51 -9.39
N THR A 85 -13.15 -9.28 -8.31
CA THR A 85 -11.97 -9.55 -7.50
C THR A 85 -11.51 -10.99 -7.70
N VAL A 86 -10.26 -11.16 -8.10
CA VAL A 86 -9.65 -12.48 -8.35
C VAL A 86 -8.46 -12.63 -7.41
N PRO A 87 -8.55 -13.46 -6.37
CA PRO A 87 -7.40 -13.65 -5.49
C PRO A 87 -6.25 -14.31 -6.24
N ALA A 88 -5.03 -13.90 -5.93
CA ALA A 88 -3.83 -14.38 -6.59
C ALA A 88 -3.33 -15.69 -5.98
N ASP A 89 -2.55 -16.44 -6.77
CA ASP A 89 -1.83 -17.60 -6.24
C ASP A 89 -0.60 -17.19 -5.41
N LEU A 90 0.01 -18.18 -4.76
CA LEU A 90 1.19 -17.99 -3.93
C LEU A 90 2.38 -17.42 -4.71
N ALA A 91 2.58 -17.85 -5.96
CA ALA A 91 3.72 -17.42 -6.76
C ALA A 91 3.62 -15.93 -7.11
N ALA A 92 2.46 -15.47 -7.56
CA ALA A 92 2.20 -14.05 -7.81
C ALA A 92 2.31 -13.23 -6.51
N THR A 93 1.83 -13.76 -5.39
CA THR A 93 1.92 -13.09 -4.09
C THR A 93 3.37 -12.92 -3.63
N GLN A 94 4.22 -13.95 -3.83
CA GLN A 94 5.66 -13.87 -3.55
C GLN A 94 6.39 -12.84 -4.40
N ILE A 95 6.03 -12.72 -5.68
CA ILE A 95 6.58 -11.69 -6.56
C ILE A 95 6.24 -10.30 -6.02
N SER A 96 4.97 -10.04 -5.69
CA SER A 96 4.55 -8.74 -5.15
C SER A 96 5.22 -8.43 -3.81
N ALA A 97 5.41 -9.42 -2.94
CA ALA A 97 6.14 -9.25 -1.68
C ALA A 97 7.60 -8.80 -1.93
N GLY A 98 8.27 -9.40 -2.91
CA GLY A 98 9.62 -8.99 -3.34
C GLY A 98 9.64 -7.58 -3.95
N GLU A 99 8.63 -7.22 -4.75
CA GLU A 99 8.48 -5.87 -5.32
C GLU A 99 8.31 -4.81 -4.22
N ILE A 100 7.48 -5.07 -3.22
CA ILE A 100 7.26 -4.16 -2.08
C ILE A 100 8.53 -4.05 -1.23
N ALA A 101 9.17 -5.17 -0.91
CA ALA A 101 10.41 -5.17 -0.15
C ALA A 101 11.52 -4.40 -0.87
N ALA A 102 11.64 -4.54 -2.19
CA ALA A 102 12.57 -3.75 -2.99
C ALA A 102 12.21 -2.25 -2.93
N ALA A 103 10.93 -1.91 -3.07
CA ALA A 103 10.46 -0.53 -2.98
C ALA A 103 10.78 0.12 -1.62
N MET A 104 10.64 -0.62 -0.50
CA MET A 104 10.98 -0.14 0.85
C MET A 104 12.47 0.17 1.04
N ASN A 105 13.34 -0.47 0.27
CA ASN A 105 14.79 -0.27 0.30
C ASN A 105 15.26 0.80 -0.71
N THR A 106 14.39 1.25 -1.59
CA THR A 106 14.62 2.41 -2.46
C THR A 106 14.10 3.69 -1.79
N ASP A 107 14.56 4.86 -2.23
CA ASP A 107 14.01 6.14 -1.75
C ASP A 107 12.47 6.09 -1.76
N ALA A 108 11.83 6.47 -0.65
CA ALA A 108 10.39 6.30 -0.38
C ALA A 108 9.44 6.87 -1.46
N SER A 109 9.96 7.56 -2.47
CA SER A 109 9.26 7.91 -3.72
C SER A 109 8.56 6.76 -4.45
N THR A 110 8.92 5.51 -4.19
CA THR A 110 8.26 4.33 -4.77
C THR A 110 7.09 3.82 -3.94
N ILE A 111 6.93 4.31 -2.69
CA ILE A 111 5.82 4.00 -1.79
C ILE A 111 5.15 5.30 -1.34
N TYR A 112 3.96 5.57 -1.86
CA TYR A 112 3.19 6.75 -1.48
C TYR A 112 2.20 6.44 -0.35
N ASN A 113 2.20 7.26 0.71
CA ASN A 113 1.30 7.10 1.85
C ASN A 113 0.05 7.99 1.72
N PHE A 114 -1.13 7.38 1.56
CA PHE A 114 -2.43 8.07 1.55
C PHE A 114 -3.31 7.73 2.77
N THR A 115 -2.73 7.14 3.82
CA THR A 115 -3.44 6.88 5.08
C THR A 115 -3.68 8.16 5.89
N GLY A 116 -2.99 9.26 5.56
CA GLY A 116 -2.98 10.48 6.36
C GLY A 116 -2.04 10.43 7.57
N LEU A 117 -1.32 9.33 7.78
CA LEU A 117 -0.34 9.17 8.85
C LEU A 117 0.99 9.88 8.50
N SER A 118 1.64 10.46 9.50
CA SER A 118 2.96 11.10 9.36
C SER A 118 4.11 10.12 9.15
N SER A 119 3.91 8.87 9.52
CA SER A 119 4.85 7.76 9.34
C SER A 119 4.10 6.50 8.92
N LEU A 120 4.81 5.60 8.26
CA LEU A 120 4.26 4.37 7.73
C LEU A 120 5.08 3.19 8.26
N ALA A 121 4.47 2.34 9.07
CA ALA A 121 5.04 1.06 9.47
C ALA A 121 4.40 -0.05 8.62
N LEU A 122 5.19 -0.69 7.76
CA LEU A 122 4.74 -1.79 6.90
C LEU A 122 5.17 -3.17 7.42
N THR A 123 5.84 -3.22 8.56
CA THR A 123 6.35 -4.44 9.18
C THR A 123 5.56 -4.82 10.41
N ASP A 124 5.66 -6.10 10.80
CA ASP A 124 5.14 -6.63 12.05
C ASP A 124 5.95 -6.16 13.28
N ASN A 125 5.68 -6.78 14.43
CA ASN A 125 6.40 -6.55 15.68
C ASN A 125 7.87 -6.98 15.66
N GLU A 126 8.25 -7.87 14.73
CA GLU A 126 9.58 -8.43 14.53
C GLU A 126 10.38 -7.68 13.44
N GLY A 127 9.79 -6.70 12.75
CA GLY A 127 10.42 -5.96 11.66
C GLY A 127 10.40 -6.69 10.31
N ALA A 128 9.56 -7.71 10.16
CA ALA A 128 9.37 -8.46 8.92
C ALA A 128 8.21 -7.90 8.09
N LEU A 129 8.38 -7.92 6.77
CA LEU A 129 7.31 -7.62 5.81
C LEU A 129 6.45 -8.88 5.65
N ASN A 130 5.26 -8.87 6.22
CA ASN A 130 4.34 -10.01 6.17
C ASN A 130 3.23 -9.76 5.17
N VAL A 131 3.34 -10.38 4.00
CA VAL A 131 2.26 -10.37 3.02
C VAL A 131 1.26 -11.47 3.35
N LEU A 132 0.02 -11.07 3.59
CA LEU A 132 -1.10 -11.93 3.98
C LEU A 132 -1.80 -12.51 2.75
N ALA A 133 -2.17 -11.63 1.82
CA ALA A 133 -2.91 -12.00 0.62
C ALA A 133 -2.68 -10.97 -0.50
N GLN A 134 -2.87 -11.44 -1.73
CA GLN A 134 -2.98 -10.58 -2.91
C GLN A 134 -4.29 -10.87 -3.64
N THR A 135 -4.90 -9.81 -4.16
CA THR A 135 -6.06 -9.91 -5.05
C THR A 135 -5.92 -8.95 -6.22
N TYR A 136 -6.43 -9.36 -7.38
CA TYR A 136 -6.60 -8.48 -8.53
C TYR A 136 -8.00 -7.89 -8.48
N VAL A 137 -8.11 -6.57 -8.52
CA VAL A 137 -9.40 -5.88 -8.59
C VAL A 137 -9.54 -5.28 -9.97
N SER A 138 -10.67 -5.54 -10.62
CA SER A 138 -11.01 -4.95 -11.92
C SER A 138 -12.47 -4.54 -11.95
N LEU A 139 -12.80 -3.60 -12.83
CA LEU A 139 -14.19 -3.32 -13.18
C LEU A 139 -14.48 -3.98 -14.53
N GLN A 140 -15.62 -4.65 -14.62
CA GLN A 140 -16.03 -5.34 -15.83
C GLN A 140 -17.51 -5.10 -16.13
N ASP A 141 -17.89 -5.23 -17.40
CA ASP A 141 -19.29 -5.30 -17.80
C ASP A 141 -19.85 -6.72 -17.66
N GLU A 142 -21.08 -6.93 -18.12
CA GLU A 142 -21.75 -8.23 -18.06
C GLU A 142 -21.07 -9.31 -18.91
N ASP A 143 -20.37 -8.90 -19.97
CA ASP A 143 -19.69 -9.76 -20.93
C ASP A 143 -18.22 -10.04 -20.51
N GLY A 144 -17.77 -9.47 -19.38
CA GLY A 144 -16.42 -9.62 -18.86
C GLY A 144 -15.39 -8.68 -19.49
N ASN A 145 -15.82 -7.66 -20.24
CA ASN A 145 -14.91 -6.65 -20.78
C ASN A 145 -14.52 -5.65 -19.69
N VAL A 146 -13.24 -5.25 -19.68
CA VAL A 146 -12.74 -4.29 -18.70
C VAL A 146 -13.37 -2.91 -18.90
N ILE A 147 -13.77 -2.33 -17.76
CA ILE A 147 -14.30 -0.97 -17.64
C ILE A 147 -13.27 -0.10 -16.92
N SER A 148 -13.08 1.11 -17.43
CA SER A 148 -12.29 2.16 -16.80
C SER A 148 -13.19 3.18 -16.11
N HIS A 149 -12.64 3.91 -15.16
CA HIS A 149 -13.35 4.98 -14.46
C HIS A 149 -12.41 6.15 -14.12
N ASN A 150 -12.99 7.32 -13.82
CA ASN A 150 -12.25 8.53 -13.46
C ASN A 150 -12.38 8.95 -11.98
N GLY A 151 -13.18 8.24 -11.19
CA GLY A 151 -13.41 8.52 -9.78
C GLY A 151 -12.77 7.51 -8.84
N SER A 152 -13.22 7.46 -7.59
CA SER A 152 -12.81 6.44 -6.62
C SER A 152 -13.95 5.44 -6.39
N ILE A 153 -13.57 4.18 -6.23
CA ILE A 153 -14.47 3.09 -5.87
C ILE A 153 -14.04 2.52 -4.52
N SER A 154 -14.99 2.07 -3.72
CA SER A 154 -14.72 1.28 -2.52
C SER A 154 -15.22 -0.15 -2.71
N THR A 155 -14.48 -1.10 -2.17
CA THR A 155 -14.82 -2.53 -2.18
C THR A 155 -14.47 -3.15 -0.84
N THR A 156 -15.16 -4.24 -0.50
CA THR A 156 -14.96 -4.96 0.76
C THR A 156 -14.39 -6.36 0.56
N PHE A 157 -13.70 -6.85 1.59
CA PHE A 157 -13.18 -8.21 1.71
C PHE A 157 -13.48 -8.75 3.09
N GLU A 158 -13.70 -10.06 3.21
CA GLU A 158 -13.80 -10.69 4.52
C GLU A 158 -12.42 -10.73 5.19
N VAL A 159 -12.34 -10.37 6.48
CA VAL A 159 -11.09 -10.41 7.24
C VAL A 159 -10.49 -11.80 7.24
N GLN A 160 -11.33 -12.85 7.34
CA GLN A 160 -10.88 -14.24 7.34
C GLN A 160 -10.30 -14.68 5.99
N ASP A 161 -10.79 -14.14 4.87
CA ASP A 161 -10.23 -14.43 3.56
C ASP A 161 -8.84 -13.80 3.38
N ILE A 162 -8.56 -12.71 4.09
CA ILE A 162 -7.25 -12.06 4.06
C ILE A 162 -6.28 -12.67 5.07
N LEU A 163 -6.73 -12.91 6.31
CA LEU A 163 -5.88 -13.48 7.36
C LEU A 163 -5.64 -14.98 7.18
N GLY A 164 -6.57 -15.70 6.55
CA GLY A 164 -6.54 -17.15 6.52
C GLY A 164 -6.65 -17.74 7.92
N SER A 165 -5.61 -18.46 8.37
CA SER A 165 -5.54 -19.04 9.71
C SER A 165 -4.81 -18.15 10.71
N ASN A 166 -4.31 -16.98 10.27
CA ASN A 166 -3.60 -16.06 11.14
C ASN A 166 -4.59 -15.32 12.07
N THR A 167 -4.09 -14.93 13.23
CA THR A 167 -4.75 -14.00 14.15
C THR A 167 -3.91 -12.75 14.26
N LEU A 168 -4.56 -11.60 14.46
CA LEU A 168 -3.85 -10.36 14.76
C LEU A 168 -3.40 -10.39 16.23
N ASP A 169 -2.12 -10.19 16.47
CA ASP A 169 -1.60 -9.97 17.81
C ASP A 169 -1.87 -8.53 18.29
N GLU A 170 -1.54 -8.25 19.56
CA GLU A 170 -1.71 -6.92 20.13
C GLU A 170 -0.91 -5.87 19.35
N GLY A 171 -1.60 -4.80 18.95
CA GLY A 171 -1.01 -3.72 18.16
C GLY A 171 -0.85 -4.03 16.67
N GLU A 172 -1.20 -5.24 16.20
CA GLU A 172 -1.21 -5.56 14.79
C GLU A 172 -2.51 -5.14 14.10
N THR A 173 -2.38 -4.78 12.83
CA THR A 173 -3.50 -4.44 11.95
C THR A 173 -3.17 -4.83 10.52
N ILE A 174 -4.21 -4.85 9.67
CA ILE A 174 -4.08 -5.09 8.24
C ILE A 174 -3.93 -3.75 7.53
N GLN A 175 -2.87 -3.63 6.74
CA GLN A 175 -2.66 -2.53 5.80
C GLN A 175 -2.88 -3.04 4.37
N ALA A 176 -3.42 -2.18 3.50
CA ALA A 176 -3.57 -2.49 2.08
C ALA A 176 -2.72 -1.53 1.24
N MET A 177 -2.19 -2.07 0.14
CA MET A 177 -1.47 -1.33 -0.88
C MET A 177 -1.99 -1.74 -2.26
N TYR A 178 -1.94 -0.81 -3.23
CA TYR A 178 -2.13 -1.18 -4.63
C TYR A 178 -0.95 -0.72 -5.49
N GLN A 179 -0.68 -1.46 -6.56
CA GLN A 179 0.37 -1.09 -7.52
C GLN A 179 -0.22 -0.20 -8.61
N ARG A 180 0.42 0.93 -8.88
CA ARG A 180 0.12 1.81 -10.01
C ARG A 180 0.72 1.26 -11.30
N ALA A 181 0.24 1.77 -12.44
CA ALA A 181 0.75 1.40 -13.75
C ALA A 181 2.25 1.74 -13.97
N ASP A 182 2.79 2.71 -13.22
CA ASP A 182 4.22 3.07 -13.25
C ASP A 182 5.10 2.16 -12.36
N GLY A 183 4.51 1.15 -11.72
CA GLY A 183 5.20 0.20 -10.83
C GLY A 183 5.34 0.66 -9.38
N SER A 184 5.01 1.92 -9.06
CA SER A 184 5.02 2.41 -7.69
C SER A 184 3.85 1.84 -6.88
N TRP A 185 4.05 1.75 -5.57
CA TRP A 185 3.06 1.26 -4.62
C TRP A 185 2.40 2.40 -3.87
N VAL A 186 1.11 2.28 -3.62
CA VAL A 186 0.33 3.27 -2.87
C VAL A 186 -0.32 2.58 -1.70
N VAL A 187 -0.03 3.08 -0.50
CA VAL A 187 -0.70 2.68 0.74
C VAL A 187 -2.02 3.42 0.84
N ILE A 188 -3.11 2.68 1.00
CA ILE A 188 -4.47 3.23 1.04
C ILE A 188 -5.10 3.08 2.43
N PRO A 189 -6.04 3.96 2.81
CA PRO A 189 -6.81 3.79 4.03
C PRO A 189 -7.53 2.43 4.05
N VAL A 190 -7.47 1.77 5.20
CA VAL A 190 -8.19 0.52 5.48
C VAL A 190 -9.15 0.76 6.63
N VAL A 191 -10.42 0.36 6.47
CA VAL A 191 -11.41 0.37 7.54
C VAL A 191 -11.78 -1.08 7.85
N ILE A 192 -11.54 -1.52 9.08
CA ILE A 192 -11.92 -2.87 9.54
C ILE A 192 -13.08 -2.73 10.51
N ARG A 193 -14.20 -3.37 10.22
CA ARG A 193 -15.39 -3.37 11.09
C ARG A 193 -16.18 -4.65 10.91
N ASN A 194 -16.59 -5.26 12.02
CA ASN A 194 -17.46 -6.44 12.04
C ASN A 194 -16.96 -7.59 11.14
N GLY A 195 -15.65 -7.84 11.10
CA GLY A 195 -15.07 -8.91 10.29
C GLY A 195 -14.91 -8.57 8.79
N VAL A 196 -15.17 -7.32 8.39
CA VAL A 196 -15.05 -6.86 7.00
C VAL A 196 -13.96 -5.80 6.90
N ILE A 197 -13.15 -5.90 5.85
CA ILE A 197 -12.14 -4.92 5.43
C ILE A 197 -12.73 -4.11 4.28
N ALA A 198 -12.78 -2.79 4.41
CA ALA A 198 -13.13 -1.88 3.32
C ALA A 198 -11.91 -1.07 2.90
N ILE A 199 -11.71 -0.96 1.58
CA ILE A 199 -10.65 -0.14 0.99
C ILE A 199 -11.24 0.78 -0.09
N SER A 200 -10.55 1.88 -0.38
CA SER A 200 -10.88 2.77 -1.49
C SER A 200 -9.76 2.76 -2.52
N LEU A 201 -10.12 2.47 -3.76
CA LEU A 201 -9.21 2.48 -4.91
C LEU A 201 -9.47 3.74 -5.76
N PRO A 202 -8.42 4.47 -6.15
CA PRO A 202 -8.55 5.57 -7.10
C PRO A 202 -8.78 5.04 -8.52
N ALA A 203 -8.87 5.94 -9.49
CA ALA A 203 -9.08 5.61 -10.89
C ALA A 203 -8.06 4.59 -11.43
N PHE A 204 -8.57 3.51 -12.02
CA PHE A 204 -7.78 2.54 -12.79
C PHE A 204 -8.52 2.13 -14.08
N SER A 205 -7.76 1.61 -15.04
CA SER A 205 -8.26 1.20 -16.37
C SER A 205 -7.91 -0.25 -16.73
N ALA A 206 -7.26 -0.97 -15.83
CA ALA A 206 -6.84 -2.36 -15.97
C ALA A 206 -6.91 -3.01 -14.57
N PRO A 207 -6.90 -4.35 -14.49
CA PRO A 207 -6.83 -5.04 -13.20
C PRO A 207 -5.65 -4.53 -12.37
N VAL A 208 -5.93 -4.06 -11.15
CA VAL A 208 -4.90 -3.58 -10.22
C VAL A 208 -4.57 -4.66 -9.20
N LYS A 209 -3.28 -4.80 -8.89
CA LYS A 209 -2.82 -5.62 -7.78
C LYS A 209 -3.14 -4.90 -6.48
N VAL A 210 -3.87 -5.54 -5.58
CA VAL A 210 -4.05 -5.11 -4.20
C VAL A 210 -3.40 -6.15 -3.30
N VAL A 211 -2.49 -5.69 -2.43
CA VAL A 211 -1.73 -6.53 -1.51
C VAL A 211 -2.11 -6.13 -0.09
N PHE A 212 -2.43 -7.13 0.73
CA PHE A 212 -2.71 -6.96 2.15
C PHE A 212 -1.50 -7.41 2.95
N LEU A 213 -1.13 -6.58 3.92
CA LEU A 213 0.04 -6.77 4.77
C LEU A 213 -0.38 -6.76 6.23
N LEU A 214 0.28 -7.59 7.02
CA LEU A 214 0.25 -7.47 8.47
C LEU A 214 1.25 -6.38 8.87
N THR A 215 0.79 -5.45 9.69
CA THR A 215 1.57 -4.27 10.07
C THR A 215 1.33 -3.93 11.53
N LYS A 216 2.32 -3.29 12.17
CA LYS A 216 2.14 -2.72 13.49
C LYS A 216 1.48 -1.35 13.42
N GLY A 217 0.30 -1.25 14.02
CA GLY A 217 -0.41 0.00 14.24
C GLY A 217 -0.02 0.66 15.56
N THR A 218 -0.34 1.95 15.68
CA THR A 218 -0.40 2.60 16.99
C THR A 218 -1.79 2.36 17.58
N SER A 219 -1.88 1.93 18.84
CA SER A 219 -3.18 1.73 19.50
C SER A 219 -3.99 3.02 19.44
N TYR A 220 -5.30 2.92 19.19
CA TYR A 220 -6.19 4.08 19.18
C TYR A 220 -6.09 4.89 20.48
N GLU A 221 -5.85 4.22 21.61
CA GLU A 221 -5.69 4.86 22.93
C GLU A 221 -4.44 5.73 23.02
N ASP A 222 -3.42 5.43 22.22
CA ASP A 222 -2.16 6.17 22.14
C ASP A 222 -2.18 7.26 21.06
N VAL A 223 -3.22 7.30 20.22
CA VAL A 223 -3.42 8.37 19.24
C VAL A 223 -3.86 9.64 19.98
N GLN A 224 -2.89 10.48 20.33
CA GLN A 224 -3.13 11.82 20.85
C GLN A 224 -3.80 12.70 19.79
N VAL A 225 -5.13 12.72 19.75
CA VAL A 225 -5.88 13.67 18.90
C VAL A 225 -5.79 15.05 19.56
N THR A 226 -4.78 15.83 19.18
CA THR A 226 -4.78 17.26 19.52
C THR A 226 -5.87 17.94 18.70
N VAL A 227 -7.08 18.02 19.24
CA VAL A 227 -8.16 18.82 18.66
C VAL A 227 -7.74 20.29 18.77
N ARG A 228 -7.12 20.83 17.72
CA ARG A 228 -7.01 22.28 17.59
C ARG A 228 -8.40 22.81 17.23
N SER A 229 -9.01 23.52 18.16
CA SER A 229 -10.17 24.35 17.86
C SER A 229 -9.83 25.26 16.66
N PRO A 230 -10.75 25.48 15.71
CA PRO A 230 -10.56 26.50 14.68
C PRO A 230 -10.24 27.81 15.40
N GLN A 231 -9.08 28.40 15.11
CA GLN A 231 -8.77 29.73 15.60
C GLN A 231 -9.73 30.68 14.88
N THR A 232 -10.68 31.24 15.62
CA THR A 232 -11.55 32.35 15.20
C THR A 232 -10.74 33.62 14.99
#